data_AF-A0A414YG50-F1
#
_entry.id   AF-A0A414YG50-F1
#
_cell.length_a   1.000
_cell.length_b   1.000
_cell.length_c   1.000
_cell.angle_alpha   90.00
_cell.angle_beta   90.00
_cell.angle_gamma   90.00
#
_symmetry.space_group_name_H-M   'P 1'
#
loop_
_entity.id
_entity.type
_entity.pdbx_description
1 polymer ?
#
loop_
_entity_poly.entity_id
_entity_poly.type
_entity_poly.pdbx_seq_one_letter_code
_entity_poly.pdbx_strand_id
1 'polypeptide(L)'
;PHKQHIYALNGFHTNSIEGFWSHIKRGIKGIYHLASKKHLSKYCKEFVFRYNTRKQTDGERFNDFLGGFTERLYYGELLMKPEWAWESN
;
A
#
# COMPACT_ATOMS: atom_id res chain seq x y z
N PRO A 1 -20.76 -22.61 -19.58
CA PRO A 1 -20.24 -21.24 -19.77
C PRO A 1 -18.83 -21.06 -19.15
N HIS A 2 -17.81 -21.68 -19.76
CA HIS A 2 -16.38 -21.55 -19.41
C HIS A 2 -15.55 -21.66 -20.70
N LYS A 3 -15.95 -20.93 -21.76
CA LYS A 3 -15.33 -21.03 -23.10
C LYS A 3 -15.20 -19.67 -23.78
N GLN A 4 -14.88 -18.63 -23.03
CA GLN A 4 -14.55 -17.33 -23.61
C GLN A 4 -13.31 -16.78 -22.91
N HIS A 5 -12.20 -16.94 -23.62
CA HIS A 5 -10.87 -16.44 -23.33
C HIS A 5 -10.80 -14.91 -23.47
N ILE A 6 -11.63 -14.18 -22.72
CA ILE A 6 -11.59 -12.72 -22.69
C ILE A 6 -10.53 -12.33 -21.67
N TYR A 7 -9.27 -12.32 -22.11
CA TYR A 7 -8.13 -11.95 -21.28
C TYR A 7 -7.91 -10.43 -21.20
N ALA A 8 -8.60 -9.67 -22.05
CA ALA A 8 -8.61 -8.22 -22.01
C ALA A 8 -9.95 -7.69 -22.55
N LEU A 9 -10.55 -6.75 -21.83
CA LEU A 9 -11.65 -5.94 -22.31
C LEU A 9 -11.14 -4.49 -22.38
N ASN A 10 -11.12 -3.89 -23.57
CA ASN A 10 -10.67 -2.51 -23.79
C ASN A 10 -9.25 -2.19 -23.27
N GLY A 11 -8.31 -3.13 -23.37
CA GLY A 11 -6.93 -2.94 -22.88
C GLY A 11 -6.74 -3.13 -21.37
N PHE A 12 -7.83 -3.34 -20.63
CA PHE A 12 -7.80 -3.73 -19.23
C PHE A 12 -7.73 -5.26 -19.12
N HIS A 13 -6.66 -5.75 -18.51
CA HIS A 13 -6.42 -7.17 -18.30
C HIS A 13 -6.17 -7.47 -16.82
N THR A 14 -6.51 -8.69 -16.38
CA THR A 14 -6.34 -9.08 -14.97
C THR A 14 -4.87 -9.23 -14.58
N ASN A 15 -3.96 -9.47 -15.55
CA ASN A 15 -2.53 -9.65 -15.26
C ASN A 15 -1.90 -8.47 -14.50
N SER A 16 -2.37 -7.23 -14.72
CA SER A 16 -1.83 -6.06 -14.02
C SER A 16 -2.18 -6.09 -12.53
N ILE A 17 -3.45 -6.34 -12.20
CA ILE A 17 -3.91 -6.37 -10.82
C ILE A 17 -3.41 -7.62 -10.09
N GLU A 18 -3.33 -8.77 -10.78
CA GLU A 18 -2.73 -9.99 -10.24
C GLU A 18 -1.24 -9.80 -9.93
N GLY A 19 -0.50 -9.15 -10.83
CA GLY A 19 0.89 -8.76 -10.63
C GLY A 19 1.07 -7.86 -9.41
N PHE A 20 0.24 -6.84 -9.27
CA PHE A 20 0.23 -5.95 -8.11
C PHE A 20 0.02 -6.72 -6.79
N TRP A 21 -0.99 -7.59 -6.73
CA TRP A 21 -1.24 -8.43 -5.55
C TRP A 21 -0.10 -9.41 -5.24
N SER A 22 0.57 -9.91 -6.27
CA SER A 22 1.75 -10.76 -6.13
C SER A 22 2.90 -10.02 -5.42
N HIS A 23 3.12 -8.74 -5.74
CA HIS A 23 4.11 -7.89 -5.07
C HIS A 23 3.76 -7.60 -3.61
N ILE A 24 2.51 -7.25 -3.31
CA ILE A 24 2.06 -7.02 -1.92
C ILE A 24 2.31 -8.26 -1.07
N LYS A 25 1.89 -9.44 -1.52
CA LYS A 25 2.05 -10.69 -0.74
C LYS A 25 3.52 -11.01 -0.45
N ARG A 26 4.41 -10.82 -1.43
CA ARG A 26 5.87 -11.00 -1.23
C ARG A 26 6.44 -9.95 -0.28
N GLY A 27 6.03 -8.70 -0.41
CA GLY A 27 6.50 -7.62 0.46
C GLY A 27 6.07 -7.82 1.92
N ILE A 28 4.81 -8.22 2.17
CA ILE A 28 4.33 -8.56 3.52
C ILE A 28 5.14 -9.71 4.13
N LYS A 29 5.50 -10.73 3.35
CA LYS A 29 6.28 -11.87 3.84
C LYS A 29 7.77 -11.58 4.03
N GLY A 30 8.36 -10.76 3.16
CA GLY A 30 9.82 -10.58 3.08
C GLY A 30 10.35 -9.28 3.67
N ILE A 31 9.57 -8.21 3.68
CA ILE A 31 10.01 -6.88 4.14
C ILE A 31 9.52 -6.62 5.57
N TYR A 32 8.27 -6.96 5.87
CA TYR A 32 7.68 -6.67 7.18
C TYR A 32 7.73 -7.91 8.08
N HIS A 33 8.54 -7.85 9.14
CA HIS A 33 8.63 -8.94 10.12
C HIS A 33 7.43 -9.02 11.08
N LEU A 34 6.67 -7.92 11.23
CA LEU A 34 5.47 -7.85 12.06
C LEU A 34 4.40 -6.94 11.41
N ALA A 35 3.83 -7.40 10.31
CA ALA A 35 2.72 -6.70 9.66
C ALA A 35 1.45 -6.83 10.52
N SER A 36 0.96 -5.72 11.06
CA SER A 36 -0.28 -5.71 11.84
C SER A 36 -1.46 -5.22 11.01
N LYS A 37 -2.65 -5.83 11.21
CA LYS A 37 -3.87 -5.45 10.49
C LYS A 37 -4.23 -3.97 10.67
N LYS A 38 -3.90 -3.37 11.81
CA LYS A 38 -4.08 -1.93 12.09
C LYS A 38 -3.40 -1.01 11.08
N HIS A 39 -2.29 -1.42 10.48
CA HIS A 39 -1.53 -0.59 9.54
C HIS A 39 -1.67 -1.03 8.09
N LEU A 40 -2.60 -1.94 7.79
CA LEU A 40 -2.78 -2.50 6.46
C LEU A 40 -3.00 -1.43 5.39
N SER A 41 -3.79 -0.39 5.69
CA SER A 41 -4.02 0.73 4.78
C SER A 41 -2.74 1.49 4.44
N LYS A 42 -1.81 1.64 5.40
CA LYS A 42 -0.52 2.30 5.20
C LYS A 42 0.38 1.47 4.29
N TYR A 43 0.45 0.15 4.52
CA TYR A 43 1.20 -0.75 3.63
C TYR A 43 0.64 -0.72 2.21
N CYS A 44 -0.69 -0.78 2.03
CA CYS A 44 -1.30 -0.68 0.71
C CYS A 44 -0.94 0.63 0.00
N LYS A 45 -1.00 1.78 0.70
CA LYS A 45 -0.61 3.08 0.15
C LYS A 45 0.85 3.08 -0.32
N GLU A 46 1.76 2.52 0.47
CA GLU A 46 3.18 2.38 0.11
C GLU A 46 3.36 1.54 -1.17
N PHE A 47 2.71 0.38 -1.27
CA PHE A 47 2.80 -0.47 -2.47
C PHE A 47 2.19 0.19 -3.70
N VAL A 48 1.08 0.92 -3.56
CA VAL A 48 0.49 1.72 -4.65
C VAL A 48 1.49 2.77 -5.13
N PHE A 49 2.09 3.53 -4.20
CA PHE A 49 3.09 4.54 -4.52
C PHE A 49 4.28 3.93 -5.28
N ARG A 50 4.86 2.84 -4.78
CA ARG A 50 5.98 2.13 -5.42
C ARG A 50 5.62 1.56 -6.80
N TYR A 51 4.42 1.00 -6.94
CA TYR A 51 3.99 0.41 -8.21
C TYR A 51 3.76 1.48 -9.30
N ASN A 52 3.20 2.62 -8.91
CA ASN A 52 2.96 3.74 -9.82
C ASN A 52 4.26 4.44 -10.23
N THR A 53 5.22 4.53 -9.31
CA THR A 53 6.55 5.14 -9.53
C THR A 53 7.63 4.15 -9.97
N ARG A 54 7.25 2.91 -10.36
CA ARG A 54 8.20 1.82 -10.68
C ARG A 54 9.18 2.12 -11.83
N LYS A 55 8.90 3.13 -12.65
CA LYS A 55 9.74 3.56 -13.77
C LYS A 55 10.69 4.71 -13.40
N GLN A 56 10.50 5.31 -12.22
CA GLN A 56 11.35 6.38 -11.71
C GLN A 56 12.57 5.79 -11.02
N THR A 57 13.66 6.55 -11.06
CA THR A 57 14.83 6.31 -10.21
C THR A 57 14.48 6.50 -8.74
N ASP A 58 15.28 5.89 -7.84
CA ASP A 58 15.02 6.03 -6.40
C ASP A 58 15.19 7.48 -5.92
N GLY A 59 16.06 8.27 -6.56
CA GLY A 59 16.23 9.70 -6.27
C GLY A 59 15.00 10.54 -6.64
N GLU A 60 14.44 10.33 -7.83
CA GLU A 60 13.19 10.98 -8.25
C GLU A 60 12.03 10.61 -7.31
N ARG A 61 11.90 9.31 -6.99
CA ARG A 61 10.86 8.83 -6.09
C ARG A 61 10.99 9.39 -4.67
N PHE A 62 12.21 9.58 -4.19
CA PHE A 62 12.47 10.22 -2.90
C PHE A 62 12.08 11.69 -2.92
N ASN A 63 12.39 12.41 -3.99
CA ASN A 63 11.97 13.81 -4.16
C ASN A 63 10.44 13.93 -4.21
N ASP A 64 9.76 13.05 -4.95
CA ASP A 64 8.29 13.00 -4.99
C ASP A 64 7.67 12.72 -3.61
N PHE A 65 8.31 11.84 -2.83
CA PHE A 65 7.88 11.55 -1.47
C PHE A 65 8.01 12.78 -0.54
N LEU A 66 9.10 13.53 -0.65
CA LEU A 66 9.31 14.76 0.13
C LEU A 66 8.36 15.89 -0.30
N GLY A 67 8.01 15.97 -1.58
CA GLY A 67 7.05 16.94 -2.09
C GLY A 67 5.58 16.62 -1.77
N GLY A 68 5.29 15.41 -1.28
CA GLY A 68 3.95 14.99 -0.91
C GLY A 68 3.45 15.59 0.41
N PHE A 69 2.13 15.63 0.57
CA PHE A 69 1.52 15.96 1.86
C PHE A 69 1.84 14.86 2.89
N THR A 70 2.68 15.19 3.86
CA THR A 70 2.95 14.35 5.03
C THR A 70 2.27 14.96 6.25
N GLU A 71 1.35 14.22 6.83
CA GLU A 71 0.79 14.58 8.15
C GLU A 71 1.75 14.09 9.23
N ARG A 72 1.86 14.87 10.32
CA ARG A 72 2.66 14.49 11.47
C ARG A 72 2.02 13.26 12.13
N LEU A 73 2.74 12.14 12.13
CA LEU A 73 2.31 10.91 12.80
C LEU A 73 2.69 10.94 14.28
N TYR A 74 1.69 10.92 15.16
CA TYR A 74 1.89 10.82 16.61
C TYR A 74 1.93 9.36 17.09
N TYR A 75 2.58 9.11 18.22
CA TYR A 75 2.71 7.77 18.78
C TYR A 75 1.36 7.12 19.10
N GLY A 76 0.39 7.88 19.65
CA GLY A 76 -0.98 7.39 19.88
C GLY A 76 -1.69 6.93 18.60
N GLU A 77 -1.44 7.60 17.47
CA GLU A 77 -2.00 7.21 16.16
C GLU A 77 -1.37 5.91 15.63
N LEU A 78 -0.10 5.67 15.93
CA LEU A 78 0.57 4.40 15.62
C LEU A 78 -0.05 3.23 16.40
N LEU A 79 -0.46 3.49 17.64
CA LEU A 79 -1.14 2.50 18.47
C LEU A 79 -2.60 2.30 18.08
N MET A 80 -3.17 3.18 17.24
CA MET A 80 -4.62 3.31 17.05
C MET A 80 -5.37 3.44 18.38
N LYS A 81 -4.68 3.99 19.39
CA LYS A 81 -5.21 4.36 20.70
C LYS A 81 -5.04 5.87 20.80
N PRO A 82 -5.97 6.66 20.27
CA PRO A 82 -5.91 8.09 20.48
C PRO A 82 -6.04 8.35 21.99
N GLU A 83 -5.02 8.99 22.57
CA GLU A 83 -4.88 9.20 24.03
C GLU A 83 -5.97 10.09 24.65
N TRP A 84 -6.92 10.61 23.86
CA TRP A 84 -8.05 11.40 24.34
C TRP A 84 -9.31 10.58 24.66
N ALA A 85 -9.32 9.26 24.39
CA ALA A 85 -10.40 8.38 24.80
C ALA A 85 -10.28 8.09 26.31
N TRP A 86 -10.69 9.05 27.12
CA TRP A 86 -10.96 8.84 28.53
C TRP A 86 -12.01 7.73 28.66
N GLU A 87 -11.64 6.63 29.31
CA GLU A 87 -12.63 5.80 29.98
C GLU A 87 -13.19 6.66 31.12
N SER A 88 -14.31 7.33 30.88
CA SER A 88 -15.16 7.82 31.96
C SER A 88 -15.61 6.61 32.77
N ASN A 89 -15.17 6.54 34.03
CA ASN A 89 -15.65 5.60 35.05
C ASN A 89 -17.17 5.45 35.04
#